data_AF-A0A8S2KX44-F1
#
_entry.id   AF-A0A8S2KX44-F1
#
_cell.length_a   1.000
_cell.length_b   1.000
_cell.length_c   1.000
_cell.angle_alpha   90.00
_cell.angle_beta   90.00
_cell.angle_gamma   90.00
#
_symmetry.space_group_name_H-M   'P 1'
#
loop_
_entity.id
_entity.type
_entity.pdbx_description
1 polymer ?
#
loop_
_entity_poly.entity_id
_entity_poly.type
_entity_poly.pdbx_seq_one_letter_code
_entity_poly.pdbx_strand_id
1 'polypeptide(L)'
;MSSLLSDLSQKLHLHNDQEAIDLAINHFNISHQPYNDLFEYLLLLSESNNNNNMNLLNCLIHSFFQWKTQSNKTIAIPHIDENLISDLILKKLPIKFLQDFCEIFKISKDNLLFLLRTLIFYPLNSPSYKRALNIIVKFNYQLEFSPDEILLPLILQTKDHLIHVYMDKKPQLEGYVLELLDYLYEGGGKKIREILSNQFNIRNLNLNKKALGKLAVRYWNILGNEQTEKYPNLSTLQHRRTLSYLINVKYFENIEEKTMSDEAWNELIEEIILGNNDLSDYFIELLVDKDDIVAVRYWIAWLNRPEYTLPPWV
;
A
#
# COMPACT_ATOMS: atom_id res chain seq x y z
N MET A 1 15.77 29.22 -22.96
CA MET A 1 15.16 28.06 -23.67
C MET A 1 15.83 27.94 -25.01
N SER A 2 16.20 26.73 -25.44
CA SER A 2 16.73 26.51 -26.80
C SER A 2 15.72 27.02 -27.85
N SER A 3 16.21 27.49 -29.00
CA SER A 3 15.35 27.92 -30.12
C SER A 3 14.36 26.82 -30.53
N LEU A 4 14.77 25.55 -30.41
CA LEU A 4 13.91 24.41 -30.65
C LEU A 4 12.66 24.39 -29.75
N LEU A 5 12.82 24.59 -28.45
CA LEU A 5 11.69 24.52 -27.51
C LEU A 5 10.69 25.66 -27.72
N SER A 6 11.15 26.85 -28.10
CA SER A 6 10.25 27.95 -28.46
C SER A 6 9.47 27.65 -29.73
N ASP A 7 10.13 27.12 -30.76
CA ASP A 7 9.50 26.82 -32.04
C ASP A 7 8.49 25.67 -31.91
N LEU A 8 8.84 24.62 -31.15
CA LEU A 8 7.92 23.53 -30.81
C LEU A 8 6.71 24.03 -30.03
N SER A 9 6.93 24.90 -29.03
CA SER A 9 5.82 25.45 -28.24
C SER A 9 4.87 26.26 -29.11
N GLN A 10 5.39 27.06 -30.05
CA GLN A 10 4.56 27.85 -30.96
C GLN A 10 3.75 26.95 -31.90
N LYS A 11 4.35 25.89 -32.46
CA LYS A 11 3.67 24.95 -33.35
C LYS A 11 2.56 24.15 -32.66
N LEU A 12 2.82 23.70 -31.43
CA LEU A 12 1.81 23.00 -30.62
C LEU A 12 0.66 23.94 -30.23
N HIS A 13 0.93 25.22 -29.97
CA HIS A 13 -0.12 26.22 -29.71
C HIS A 13 -1.03 26.47 -30.92
N LEU A 14 -0.49 26.33 -32.13
CA LEU A 14 -1.26 26.47 -33.37
C LEU A 14 -1.97 25.18 -33.79
N HIS A 15 -1.95 24.13 -32.96
CA HIS A 15 -2.49 22.79 -33.26
C HIS A 15 -1.86 22.11 -34.49
N ASN A 16 -0.61 22.47 -34.81
CA ASN A 16 0.16 21.86 -35.90
C ASN A 16 1.05 20.74 -35.36
N ASP A 17 0.45 19.71 -34.76
CA ASP A 17 1.17 18.64 -34.06
C ASP A 17 2.16 17.90 -34.98
N GLN A 18 1.76 17.62 -36.23
CA GLN A 18 2.63 16.94 -37.20
C GLN A 18 3.86 17.79 -37.57
N GLU A 19 3.68 19.09 -37.78
CA GLU A 19 4.81 19.98 -38.09
C GLU A 19 5.78 20.09 -36.91
N ALA A 20 5.26 20.08 -35.68
CA ALA A 20 6.10 20.05 -34.48
C ALA A 20 6.92 18.76 -34.41
N ILE A 21 6.32 17.62 -34.72
CA ILE A 21 7.01 16.32 -34.78
C ILE A 21 8.10 16.33 -35.84
N ASP A 22 7.78 16.76 -37.06
CA ASP A 22 8.74 16.81 -38.17
C ASP A 22 9.92 17.74 -37.86
N LEU A 23 9.67 18.86 -37.17
CA LEU A 23 10.70 19.80 -36.73
C LEU A 23 11.64 19.15 -35.70
N ALA A 24 11.10 18.44 -34.71
CA ALA A 24 11.91 17.71 -33.73
C ALA A 24 12.73 16.57 -34.38
N ILE A 25 12.15 15.82 -35.31
CA ILE A 25 12.86 14.77 -36.06
C ILE A 25 14.01 15.36 -36.87
N ASN A 26 13.78 16.47 -37.56
CA ASN A 26 14.82 17.17 -38.31
C ASN A 26 15.96 17.63 -37.41
N HIS A 27 15.65 18.12 -36.21
CA HIS A 27 16.68 18.44 -35.21
C HIS A 27 17.53 17.21 -34.85
N PHE A 28 16.90 16.07 -34.54
CA PHE A 28 17.63 14.84 -34.22
C PHE A 28 18.42 14.26 -35.40
N ASN A 29 17.98 14.49 -36.64
CA ASN A 29 18.71 14.08 -37.85
C ASN A 29 20.03 14.83 -38.05
N ILE A 30 20.05 16.12 -37.69
CA ILE A 30 21.19 17.03 -37.84
C ILE A 30 22.12 16.96 -36.61
N SER A 31 21.56 16.65 -35.43
CA SER A 31 22.34 16.55 -34.19
C SER A 31 23.44 15.49 -34.25
N HIS A 32 24.59 15.83 -33.67
CA HIS A 32 25.70 14.90 -33.46
C HIS A 32 25.48 13.99 -32.23
N GLN A 33 24.66 14.40 -31.26
CA GLN A 33 24.42 13.68 -30.01
C GLN A 33 22.93 13.71 -29.61
N PRO A 34 22.04 13.12 -30.43
CA PRO A 34 20.59 13.26 -30.25
C PRO A 34 20.07 12.74 -28.91
N TYR A 35 20.73 11.74 -28.31
CA TYR A 35 20.41 11.25 -26.97
C TYR A 35 20.71 12.27 -25.86
N ASN A 36 21.83 13.00 -25.97
CA ASN A 36 22.17 14.05 -25.00
C ASN A 36 21.21 15.22 -25.14
N ASP A 37 20.90 15.64 -26.37
CA ASP A 37 19.94 16.71 -26.62
C ASP A 37 18.57 16.38 -26.03
N LEU A 38 18.07 15.16 -26.27
CA LEU A 38 16.83 14.69 -25.65
C LEU A 38 16.93 14.75 -24.13
N PHE A 39 18.00 14.21 -23.53
CA PHE A 39 18.16 14.19 -22.08
C PHE A 39 18.16 15.59 -21.46
N GLU A 40 18.86 16.55 -22.08
CA GLU A 40 18.87 17.95 -21.66
C GLU A 40 17.48 18.59 -21.75
N TYR A 41 16.74 18.34 -22.83
CA TYR A 41 15.37 18.83 -22.94
C TYR A 41 14.43 18.22 -21.90
N LEU A 42 14.56 16.92 -21.62
CA LEU A 42 13.79 16.26 -20.57
C LEU A 42 14.11 16.85 -19.19
N LEU A 43 15.38 17.11 -18.89
CA LEU A 43 15.79 17.77 -17.66
C LEU A 43 15.12 19.15 -17.53
N LEU A 44 15.31 20.02 -18.53
CA LEU A 44 14.76 21.38 -18.53
C LEU A 44 13.25 21.43 -18.39
N LEU A 45 12.52 20.58 -19.14
CA LEU A 45 11.06 20.58 -19.10
C LEU A 45 10.50 19.95 -17.83
N SER A 46 11.27 19.09 -17.16
CA SER A 46 10.89 18.45 -15.91
C SER A 46 11.06 19.33 -14.66
N GLU A 47 11.75 20.47 -14.77
CA GLU A 47 11.95 21.41 -13.65
C GLU A 47 10.68 22.23 -13.31
N SER A 48 9.75 22.38 -14.26
CA SER A 48 8.50 23.10 -14.05
C SER A 48 7.30 22.29 -14.51
N ASN A 49 6.38 21.97 -13.59
CA ASN A 49 5.13 21.29 -13.90
C ASN A 49 4.12 22.31 -14.47
N ASN A 50 4.21 22.60 -15.76
CA ASN A 50 3.20 23.34 -16.50
C ASN A 50 2.61 22.46 -17.63
N ASN A 51 1.36 22.70 -18.03
CA ASN A 51 0.70 21.87 -19.06
C ASN A 51 1.39 21.96 -20.43
N ASN A 52 2.03 23.10 -20.74
CA ASN A 52 2.76 23.28 -22.00
C ASN A 52 3.97 22.33 -22.08
N ASN A 53 4.70 22.17 -20.98
CA ASN A 53 5.83 21.26 -20.84
C ASN A 53 5.39 19.81 -21.01
N MET A 54 4.18 19.45 -20.55
CA MET A 54 3.65 18.09 -20.76
C MET A 54 3.42 17.77 -22.23
N ASN A 55 2.97 18.75 -23.02
CA ASN A 55 2.79 18.58 -24.46
C ASN A 55 4.15 18.55 -25.18
N LEU A 56 5.10 19.40 -24.76
CA LEU A 56 6.46 19.41 -25.28
C LEU A 56 7.20 18.09 -24.99
N LEU A 57 7.13 17.58 -23.76
CA LEU A 57 7.69 16.29 -23.37
C LEU A 57 7.12 15.16 -24.23
N ASN A 58 5.80 15.16 -24.44
CA ASN A 58 5.14 14.16 -25.28
C ASN A 58 5.62 14.24 -26.73
N CYS A 59 5.67 15.46 -27.30
CA CYS A 59 6.14 15.71 -28.65
C CYS A 59 7.59 15.24 -28.82
N LEU A 60 8.50 15.62 -27.92
CA LEU A 60 9.91 15.25 -27.98
C LEU A 60 10.14 13.74 -27.87
N ILE A 61 9.51 13.08 -26.91
CA ILE A 61 9.64 11.62 -26.73
C ILE A 61 9.10 10.88 -27.95
N HIS A 62 7.92 11.26 -28.43
CA HIS A 62 7.31 10.64 -29.61
C HIS A 62 8.16 10.84 -30.87
N SER A 63 8.61 12.08 -31.10
CA SER A 63 9.48 12.43 -32.22
C SER A 63 10.80 11.67 -32.17
N PHE A 64 11.36 11.46 -30.98
CA PHE A 64 12.59 10.71 -30.81
C PHE A 64 12.40 9.22 -31.14
N PHE A 65 11.29 8.59 -30.73
CA PHE A 65 10.98 7.23 -31.14
C PHE A 65 10.81 7.10 -32.65
N GLN A 66 10.07 8.01 -33.26
CA GLN A 66 9.88 8.03 -34.71
C GLN A 66 11.24 8.20 -35.42
N TRP A 67 12.07 9.13 -34.97
CA TRP A 67 13.42 9.31 -35.48
C TRP A 67 14.25 8.03 -35.33
N LYS A 68 14.25 7.39 -34.16
CA LYS A 68 15.02 6.17 -33.89
C LYS A 68 14.60 5.00 -34.79
N THR A 69 13.30 4.86 -35.06
CA THR A 69 12.78 3.81 -35.95
C THR A 69 13.04 4.07 -37.44
N GLN A 70 13.06 5.34 -37.85
CA GLN A 70 13.32 5.75 -39.23
C GLN A 70 14.81 5.86 -39.55
N SER A 71 15.65 6.09 -38.54
CA SER A 71 17.08 6.24 -38.73
C SER A 71 17.75 4.87 -38.87
N ASN A 72 18.47 4.66 -39.98
CA ASN A 72 19.40 3.53 -40.13
C ASN A 72 20.72 3.75 -39.34
N LYS A 73 20.81 4.82 -38.55
CA LYS A 73 22.03 5.19 -37.81
C LYS A 73 22.06 4.44 -36.47
N THR A 74 22.95 3.48 -36.33
CA THR A 74 23.29 2.90 -35.03
C THR A 74 24.16 3.87 -34.24
N ILE A 75 23.52 4.78 -33.51
CA ILE A 75 24.20 5.71 -32.60
C ILE A 75 24.26 5.05 -31.21
N ALA A 76 25.47 4.96 -30.65
CA ALA A 76 25.67 4.46 -29.29
C ALA A 76 25.01 5.40 -28.28
N ILE A 77 24.38 4.83 -27.26
CA ILE A 77 23.81 5.62 -26.16
C ILE A 77 24.99 6.19 -25.37
N PRO A 78 25.07 7.52 -25.18
CA PRO A 78 26.15 8.13 -24.43
C PRO A 78 26.09 7.71 -22.96
N HIS A 79 27.25 7.66 -22.31
CA HIS A 79 27.29 7.55 -20.85
C HIS A 79 26.82 8.87 -20.24
N ILE A 80 25.60 8.86 -19.72
CA ILE A 80 25.04 9.97 -18.94
C ILE A 80 25.33 9.68 -17.46
N ASP A 81 25.54 10.73 -16.66
CA ASP A 81 25.74 10.60 -15.21
C ASP A 81 24.56 9.86 -14.56
N GLU A 82 24.86 8.75 -13.88
CA GLU A 82 23.88 7.91 -13.20
C GLU A 82 23.08 8.68 -12.15
N ASN A 83 23.68 9.67 -11.51
CA ASN A 83 22.99 10.52 -10.52
C ASN A 83 21.93 11.39 -11.19
N LEU A 84 22.21 11.92 -12.38
CA LEU A 84 21.25 12.73 -13.13
C LEU A 84 20.09 11.87 -13.65
N ILE A 85 20.40 10.68 -14.17
CA ILE A 85 19.37 9.71 -14.57
C ILE A 85 18.48 9.37 -13.36
N SER A 86 19.11 9.05 -12.23
CA SER A 86 18.41 8.69 -11.00
C SER A 86 17.53 9.84 -10.52
N ASP A 87 18.04 11.07 -10.47
CA ASP A 87 17.24 12.24 -10.06
C ASP A 87 16.05 12.49 -11.00
N LEU A 88 16.26 12.32 -12.30
CA LEU A 88 15.20 12.47 -13.30
C LEU A 88 14.10 11.40 -13.10
N ILE A 89 14.47 10.13 -13.00
CA ILE A 89 13.54 9.00 -12.78
C ILE A 89 12.84 9.12 -11.44
N LEU A 90 13.58 9.44 -10.39
CA LEU A 90 13.10 9.34 -9.02
C LEU A 90 12.36 10.58 -8.55
N LYS A 91 12.53 11.75 -9.19
CA LYS A 91 11.91 12.99 -8.73
C LYS A 91 11.19 13.80 -9.81
N LYS A 92 11.80 13.97 -10.98
CA LYS A 92 11.39 15.04 -11.91
C LYS A 92 10.47 14.57 -13.05
N LEU A 93 10.81 13.47 -13.74
CA LEU A 93 10.08 13.09 -14.95
C LEU A 93 8.65 12.63 -14.61
N PRO A 94 7.60 13.09 -15.31
CA PRO A 94 6.26 12.58 -15.09
C PRO A 94 6.19 11.06 -15.31
N ILE A 95 5.49 10.33 -14.42
CA ILE A 95 5.47 8.85 -14.42
C ILE A 95 5.00 8.27 -15.76
N LYS A 96 4.08 8.97 -16.46
CA LYS A 96 3.57 8.53 -17.75
C LYS A 96 4.64 8.36 -18.83
N PHE A 97 5.76 9.08 -18.72
CA PHE A 97 6.87 9.07 -19.67
C PHE A 97 8.03 8.17 -19.24
N LEU A 98 7.97 7.56 -18.04
CA LEU A 98 9.09 6.77 -17.53
C LEU A 98 9.35 5.51 -18.34
N GLN A 99 8.30 4.87 -18.86
CA GLN A 99 8.45 3.66 -19.66
C GLN A 99 9.24 3.96 -20.95
N ASP A 100 8.82 5.01 -21.64
CA ASP A 100 9.49 5.53 -22.83
C ASP A 100 10.94 5.89 -22.56
N PHE A 101 11.19 6.62 -21.47
CA PHE A 101 12.52 7.00 -21.04
C PHE A 101 13.42 5.79 -20.77
N CYS A 102 12.91 4.79 -20.05
CA CYS A 102 13.66 3.57 -19.76
C CYS A 102 14.01 2.80 -21.04
N GLU A 103 13.11 2.77 -22.03
CA GLU A 103 13.35 2.11 -23.31
C GLU A 103 14.38 2.85 -24.17
N ILE A 104 14.29 4.18 -24.22
CA ILE A 104 15.20 5.04 -24.98
C ILE A 104 16.62 4.90 -24.45
N PHE A 105 16.81 5.06 -23.13
CA PHE A 105 18.12 5.03 -22.48
C PHE A 105 18.54 3.62 -22.00
N LYS A 106 17.78 2.58 -22.36
CA LYS A 106 18.07 1.17 -22.04
C LYS A 106 18.34 0.92 -20.56
N ILE A 107 17.54 1.56 -19.71
CA ILE A 107 17.58 1.32 -18.27
C ILE A 107 17.01 -0.07 -17.99
N SER A 108 17.82 -0.94 -17.41
CA SER A 108 17.39 -2.30 -17.07
C SER A 108 16.35 -2.29 -15.95
N LYS A 109 15.50 -3.32 -15.94
CA LYS A 109 14.57 -3.58 -14.83
C LYS A 109 15.29 -3.61 -13.49
N ASP A 110 16.43 -4.31 -13.41
CA ASP A 110 17.18 -4.46 -12.17
C ASP A 110 17.72 -3.13 -11.64
N ASN A 111 18.21 -2.26 -12.53
CA ASN A 111 18.65 -0.92 -12.15
C ASN A 111 17.47 -0.08 -11.63
N LEU A 112 16.33 -0.12 -12.32
CA LEU A 112 15.13 0.60 -11.87
C LEU A 112 14.63 0.07 -10.51
N LEU A 113 14.62 -1.25 -10.30
CA LEU A 113 14.27 -1.85 -9.02
C LEU A 113 15.23 -1.45 -7.90
N PHE A 114 16.54 -1.40 -8.18
CA PHE A 114 17.54 -0.92 -7.23
C PHE A 114 17.26 0.53 -6.81
N LEU A 115 17.01 1.41 -7.78
CA LEU A 115 16.67 2.81 -7.52
C LEU A 115 15.38 2.95 -6.71
N LEU A 116 14.34 2.18 -7.02
CA LEU A 116 13.07 2.21 -6.30
C LEU A 116 13.22 1.75 -4.85
N ARG A 117 14.08 0.76 -4.57
CA ARG A 117 14.39 0.33 -3.20
C ARG A 117 14.97 1.46 -2.36
N THR A 118 15.77 2.35 -2.94
CA THR A 118 16.29 3.51 -2.20
C THR A 118 15.19 4.47 -1.74
N LEU A 119 14.08 4.57 -2.49
CA LEU A 119 12.99 5.50 -2.19
C LEU A 119 11.99 4.96 -1.18
N ILE A 120 11.76 3.64 -1.13
CA ILE A 120 10.80 3.04 -0.20
C ILE A 120 11.27 3.11 1.27
N PHE A 121 12.55 3.40 1.51
CA PHE A 121 13.08 3.69 2.85
C PHE A 121 12.78 5.11 3.36
N TYR A 122 12.30 6.02 2.50
CA TYR A 122 11.85 7.32 2.96
C TYR A 122 10.54 7.19 3.77
N PRO A 123 10.22 8.19 4.62
CA PRO A 123 8.96 8.19 5.36
C PRO A 123 7.75 8.00 4.43
N LEU A 124 6.74 7.23 4.84
CA LEU A 124 5.57 6.90 4.00
C LEU A 124 4.79 8.13 3.51
N ASN A 125 4.84 9.23 4.27
CA ASN A 125 4.18 10.49 3.89
C ASN A 125 5.00 11.33 2.90
N SER A 126 6.25 10.95 2.64
CA SER A 126 7.13 11.69 1.73
C SER A 126 6.62 11.60 0.29
N PRO A 127 6.81 12.66 -0.52
CA PRO A 127 6.50 12.61 -1.95
C PRO A 127 7.31 11.51 -2.66
N SER A 128 8.55 11.27 -2.21
CA SER A 128 9.44 10.22 -2.73
C SER A 128 8.86 8.82 -2.58
N TYR A 129 8.35 8.47 -1.41
CA TYR A 129 7.74 7.16 -1.17
C TYR A 129 6.51 6.95 -2.06
N LYS A 130 5.59 7.93 -2.10
CA LYS A 130 4.39 7.85 -2.94
C LYS A 130 4.73 7.72 -4.41
N ARG A 131 5.74 8.46 -4.87
CA ARG A 131 6.23 8.38 -6.23
C ARG A 131 6.79 6.99 -6.54
N ALA A 132 7.62 6.43 -5.66
CA ALA A 132 8.14 5.07 -5.81
C ALA A 132 7.01 4.06 -5.93
N LEU A 133 6.03 4.11 -5.03
CA LEU A 133 4.86 3.23 -5.05
C LEU A 133 4.12 3.29 -6.38
N ASN A 134 3.87 4.50 -6.88
CA ASN A 134 3.19 4.70 -8.16
C ASN A 134 4.01 4.17 -9.35
N ILE A 135 5.34 4.28 -9.31
CA ILE A 135 6.21 3.69 -10.33
C ILE A 135 6.14 2.16 -10.27
N ILE A 136 6.23 1.58 -9.08
CA ILE A 136 6.15 0.12 -8.89
C ILE A 136 4.83 -0.42 -9.45
N VAL A 137 3.71 0.23 -9.14
CA VAL A 137 2.38 -0.15 -9.66
C VAL A 137 2.29 0.06 -11.16
N LYS A 138 2.77 1.20 -11.69
CA LYS A 138 2.75 1.51 -13.12
C LYS A 138 3.53 0.49 -13.96
N PHE A 139 4.66 0.02 -13.45
CA PHE A 139 5.52 -0.97 -14.11
C PHE A 139 5.17 -2.42 -13.74
N ASN A 140 4.16 -2.62 -12.90
CA ASN A 140 3.67 -3.94 -12.48
C ASN A 140 4.73 -4.77 -11.71
N TYR A 141 5.57 -4.10 -10.92
CA TYR A 141 6.72 -4.66 -10.19
C TYR A 141 6.41 -5.03 -8.74
N GLN A 142 5.15 -5.06 -8.32
CA GLN A 142 4.80 -5.30 -6.92
C GLN A 142 5.29 -6.64 -6.37
N LEU A 143 5.41 -7.67 -7.21
CA LEU A 143 5.89 -9.00 -6.81
C LEU A 143 7.42 -9.09 -6.75
N GLU A 144 8.13 -8.05 -7.18
CA GLU A 144 9.59 -7.95 -7.10
C GLU A 144 10.06 -7.49 -5.72
N PHE A 145 9.13 -7.04 -4.87
CA PHE A 145 9.39 -6.62 -3.49
C PHE A 145 8.79 -7.66 -2.55
N SER A 146 9.53 -7.95 -1.48
CA SER A 146 8.99 -8.74 -0.38
C SER A 146 7.81 -8.00 0.26
N PRO A 147 6.81 -8.73 0.80
CA PRO A 147 5.72 -8.11 1.55
C PRO A 147 6.23 -7.19 2.68
N ASP A 148 7.35 -7.53 3.28
CA ASP A 148 7.94 -6.79 4.41
C ASP A 148 8.53 -5.43 4.00
N GLU A 149 9.01 -5.30 2.75
CA GLU A 149 9.57 -4.05 2.24
C GLU A 149 8.50 -2.97 2.05
N ILE A 150 7.26 -3.35 1.71
CA ILE A 150 6.21 -2.39 1.33
C ILE A 150 4.93 -2.57 2.13
N LEU A 151 4.32 -3.76 2.10
CA LEU A 151 3.02 -3.99 2.74
C LEU A 151 3.10 -3.82 4.26
N LEU A 152 4.14 -4.36 4.90
CA LEU A 152 4.29 -4.27 6.35
C LEU A 152 4.36 -2.80 6.85
N PRO A 153 5.23 -1.92 6.32
CA PRO A 153 5.21 -0.50 6.67
C PRO A 153 3.85 0.18 6.48
N LEU A 154 3.17 -0.11 5.38
CA LEU A 154 1.84 0.46 5.08
C LEU A 154 0.79 -0.01 6.09
N ILE A 155 0.78 -1.30 6.45
CA ILE A 155 -0.09 -1.90 7.46
C ILE A 155 0.15 -1.27 8.82
N LEU A 156 1.41 -1.20 9.24
CA LEU A 156 1.81 -0.69 10.56
C LEU A 156 1.47 0.78 10.77
N GLN A 157 1.50 1.59 9.71
CA GLN A 157 1.06 2.99 9.73
C GLN A 157 -0.40 3.18 9.30
N THR A 158 -1.15 2.10 9.10
CA THR A 158 -2.58 2.11 8.73
C THR A 158 -2.88 2.92 7.47
N LYS A 159 -1.99 2.86 6.47
CA LYS A 159 -2.09 3.59 5.19
C LYS A 159 -2.95 2.84 4.18
N ASP A 160 -4.20 2.59 4.55
CA ASP A 160 -5.14 1.75 3.80
C ASP A 160 -5.25 2.10 2.31
N HIS A 161 -5.41 3.39 1.98
CA HIS A 161 -5.47 3.85 0.60
C HIS A 161 -4.22 3.47 -0.22
N LEU A 162 -3.03 3.46 0.38
CA LEU A 162 -1.79 3.05 -0.29
C LEU A 162 -1.69 1.53 -0.42
N ILE A 163 -2.23 0.77 0.54
CA ILE A 163 -2.33 -0.69 0.44
C ILE A 163 -3.19 -1.05 -0.79
N HIS A 164 -4.35 -0.42 -0.94
CA HIS A 164 -5.20 -0.63 -2.13
C HIS A 164 -4.52 -0.22 -3.43
N VAL A 165 -3.84 0.93 -3.47
CA VAL A 165 -3.07 1.34 -4.66
C VAL A 165 -1.99 0.31 -4.99
N TYR A 166 -1.27 -0.20 -3.99
CA TYR A 166 -0.23 -1.19 -4.20
C TYR A 166 -0.79 -2.52 -4.72
N MET A 167 -1.91 -2.99 -4.16
CA MET A 167 -2.55 -4.22 -4.59
C MET A 167 -3.27 -4.13 -5.94
N ASP A 168 -3.34 -2.95 -6.57
CA ASP A 168 -4.01 -2.78 -7.86
C ASP A 168 -3.52 -3.82 -8.88
N LYS A 169 -4.48 -4.55 -9.45
CA LYS A 169 -4.26 -5.62 -10.44
C LYS A 169 -3.39 -6.79 -9.97
N LYS A 170 -3.23 -6.97 -8.65
CA LYS A 170 -2.40 -8.03 -8.04
C LYS A 170 -3.15 -8.72 -6.89
N PRO A 171 -4.14 -9.58 -7.18
CA PRO A 171 -4.93 -10.28 -6.16
C PRO A 171 -4.07 -11.19 -5.26
N GLN A 172 -2.93 -11.66 -5.76
CA GLN A 172 -1.98 -12.46 -4.97
C GLN A 172 -1.49 -11.73 -3.69
N LEU A 173 -1.51 -10.39 -3.69
CA LEU A 173 -1.08 -9.58 -2.55
C LEU A 173 -2.11 -9.53 -1.42
N GLU A 174 -3.37 -9.84 -1.70
CA GLU A 174 -4.44 -9.91 -0.70
C GLU A 174 -4.14 -10.98 0.35
N GLY A 175 -3.64 -12.15 -0.09
CA GLY A 175 -3.19 -13.21 0.80
C GLY A 175 -2.07 -12.76 1.72
N TYR A 176 -1.05 -12.07 1.20
CA TYR A 176 0.05 -11.55 2.01
C TYR A 176 -0.40 -10.51 3.03
N VAL A 177 -1.40 -9.68 2.71
CA VAL A 177 -1.96 -8.74 3.68
C VAL A 177 -2.63 -9.48 4.84
N LEU A 178 -3.42 -10.52 4.55
CA LEU A 178 -4.04 -11.35 5.58
C LEU A 178 -3.00 -12.11 6.40
N GLU A 179 -2.00 -12.71 5.77
CA GLU A 179 -0.92 -13.44 6.44
C GLU A 179 -0.13 -12.53 7.39
N LEU A 180 0.25 -11.33 6.95
CA LEU A 180 0.93 -10.35 7.80
C LEU A 180 0.05 -9.90 8.96
N LEU A 181 -1.22 -9.59 8.70
CA LEU A 181 -2.15 -9.15 9.74
C LEU A 181 -2.41 -10.27 10.77
N ASP A 182 -2.62 -11.50 10.31
CA ASP A 182 -2.82 -12.66 11.19
C ASP A 182 -1.59 -12.90 12.06
N TYR A 183 -0.41 -12.88 11.45
CA TYR A 183 0.86 -13.04 12.17
C TYR A 183 1.07 -11.95 13.23
N LEU A 184 0.79 -10.68 12.89
CA LEU A 184 0.88 -9.58 13.87
C LEU A 184 -0.10 -9.78 15.03
N TYR A 185 -1.27 -10.38 14.79
CA TYR A 185 -2.27 -10.63 15.83
C TYR A 185 -2.06 -11.90 16.64
N GLU A 186 -0.94 -12.62 16.46
CA GLU A 186 -0.56 -13.75 17.30
C GLU A 186 -0.61 -13.38 18.80
N GLY A 187 -1.22 -14.25 19.61
CA GLY A 187 -1.45 -14.00 21.04
C GLY A 187 -2.35 -12.79 21.31
N GLY A 188 -3.32 -12.53 20.43
CA GLY A 188 -4.27 -11.42 20.55
C GLY A 188 -3.65 -10.04 20.31
N GLY A 189 -2.52 -9.97 19.60
CA GLY A 189 -1.80 -8.73 19.32
C GLY A 189 -1.04 -8.15 20.54
N LYS A 190 -0.93 -8.91 21.64
CA LYS A 190 -0.10 -8.53 22.80
C LYS A 190 1.38 -8.50 22.42
N LYS A 191 1.81 -9.45 21.57
CA LYS A 191 3.19 -9.67 21.14
C LYS A 191 3.63 -8.85 19.91
N ILE A 192 2.77 -7.99 19.34
CA ILE A 192 3.11 -7.22 18.12
C ILE A 192 4.48 -6.56 18.20
N ARG A 193 4.82 -5.94 19.34
CA ARG A 193 6.12 -5.26 19.49
C ARG A 193 7.30 -6.22 19.47
N GLU A 194 7.16 -7.39 20.08
CA GLU A 194 8.19 -8.44 20.10
C GLU A 194 8.36 -9.06 18.70
N ILE A 195 7.25 -9.31 18.01
CA ILE A 195 7.26 -9.78 16.63
C ILE A 195 8.00 -8.78 15.74
N LEU A 196 7.65 -7.49 15.84
CA LEU A 196 8.30 -6.41 15.10
C LEU A 196 9.78 -6.29 15.42
N SER A 197 10.18 -6.41 16.69
CA SER A 197 11.59 -6.30 17.07
C SER A 197 12.42 -7.50 16.64
N ASN A 198 11.87 -8.71 16.75
CA ASN A 198 12.62 -9.95 16.59
C ASN A 198 12.65 -10.44 15.14
N GLN A 199 11.55 -10.28 14.41
CA GLN A 199 11.42 -10.78 13.04
C GLN A 199 11.75 -9.70 12.00
N PHE A 200 11.36 -8.45 12.28
CA PHE A 200 11.48 -7.36 11.31
C PHE A 200 12.51 -6.29 11.70
N ASN A 201 13.20 -6.44 12.84
CA ASN A 201 14.15 -5.46 13.39
C ASN A 201 13.56 -4.04 13.57
N ILE A 202 12.24 -3.92 13.76
CA ILE A 202 11.52 -2.66 13.99
C ILE A 202 11.34 -2.45 15.49
N ARG A 203 12.14 -1.55 16.09
CA ARG A 203 12.18 -1.35 17.56
C ARG A 203 11.45 -0.11 18.08
N ASN A 204 11.29 0.93 17.25
CA ASN A 204 10.79 2.25 17.65
C ASN A 204 9.58 2.71 16.83
N LEU A 205 8.54 1.87 16.75
CA LEU A 205 7.32 2.22 16.03
C LEU A 205 6.25 2.76 16.97
N ASN A 206 5.78 3.98 16.69
CA ASN A 206 4.55 4.52 17.27
C ASN A 206 3.34 3.82 16.66
N LEU A 207 3.04 2.62 17.15
CA LEU A 207 1.94 1.80 16.66
C LEU A 207 0.60 2.23 17.28
N ASN A 208 -0.34 2.64 16.44
CA ASN A 208 -1.74 2.81 16.85
C ASN A 208 -2.46 1.45 16.80
N LYS A 209 -2.38 0.68 17.90
CA LYS A 209 -3.00 -0.66 18.02
C LYS A 209 -4.50 -0.65 17.70
N LYS A 210 -5.22 0.40 18.08
CA LYS A 210 -6.66 0.54 17.82
C LYS A 210 -6.95 0.68 16.32
N ALA A 211 -6.20 1.53 15.63
CA ALA A 211 -6.32 1.71 14.19
C ALA A 211 -5.88 0.44 13.43
N LEU A 212 -4.79 -0.21 13.84
CA LEU A 212 -4.34 -1.47 13.25
C LEU A 212 -5.41 -2.56 13.40
N GLY A 213 -6.08 -2.67 14.56
CA GLY A 213 -7.15 -3.66 14.71
C GLY A 213 -8.35 -3.34 13.83
N LYS A 214 -8.66 -2.06 13.60
CA LYS A 214 -9.74 -1.66 12.67
C LYS A 214 -9.40 -2.08 11.24
N LEU A 215 -8.16 -1.87 10.84
CA LEU A 215 -7.62 -2.34 9.56
C LEU A 215 -7.75 -3.87 9.45
N ALA A 216 -7.24 -4.60 10.44
CA ALA A 216 -7.21 -6.07 10.45
C ALA A 216 -8.59 -6.70 10.27
N VAL A 217 -9.56 -6.26 11.06
CA VAL A 217 -10.95 -6.72 10.98
C VAL A 217 -11.62 -6.34 9.66
N ARG A 218 -11.32 -5.16 9.11
CA ARG A 218 -11.86 -4.78 7.79
C ARG A 218 -11.33 -5.73 6.71
N TYR A 219 -10.03 -6.01 6.69
CA TYR A 219 -9.44 -6.93 5.73
C TYR A 219 -9.95 -8.37 5.91
N TRP A 220 -10.10 -8.82 7.16
CA TRP A 220 -10.75 -10.08 7.48
C TRP A 220 -12.17 -10.17 6.92
N ASN A 221 -12.99 -9.15 7.13
CA ASN A 221 -14.38 -9.15 6.63
C ASN A 221 -14.49 -9.13 5.10
N ILE A 222 -13.54 -8.50 4.40
CA ILE A 222 -13.56 -8.39 2.94
C ILE A 222 -12.96 -9.62 2.26
N LEU A 223 -11.92 -10.22 2.84
CA LEU A 223 -11.07 -11.21 2.16
C LEU A 223 -10.93 -12.54 2.89
N GLY A 224 -11.11 -12.55 4.22
CA GLY A 224 -10.70 -13.66 5.09
C GLY A 224 -11.84 -14.48 5.69
N ASN A 225 -13.08 -13.99 5.73
CA ASN A 225 -14.19 -14.60 6.48
C ASN A 225 -14.41 -16.11 6.24
N GLU A 226 -14.16 -16.60 5.03
CA GLU A 226 -14.33 -18.02 4.68
C GLU A 226 -13.08 -18.88 5.00
N GLN A 227 -12.01 -18.28 5.51
CA GLN A 227 -10.69 -18.88 5.70
C GLN A 227 -10.27 -18.88 7.18
N THR A 228 -11.20 -19.21 8.08
CA THR A 228 -10.99 -19.24 9.54
C THR A 228 -9.84 -20.16 9.96
N GLU A 229 -9.71 -21.32 9.32
CA GLU A 229 -8.61 -22.25 9.57
C GLU A 229 -7.24 -21.69 9.13
N LYS A 230 -7.22 -20.84 8.09
CA LYS A 230 -5.99 -20.24 7.56
C LYS A 230 -5.54 -19.03 8.38
N TYR A 231 -6.48 -18.22 8.88
CA TYR A 231 -6.19 -17.01 9.66
C TYR A 231 -6.89 -17.01 11.03
N PRO A 232 -6.47 -17.90 11.94
CA PRO A 232 -7.13 -18.10 13.23
C PRO A 232 -7.01 -16.88 14.16
N ASN A 233 -5.94 -16.09 14.06
CA ASN A 233 -5.73 -14.91 14.89
C ASN A 233 -6.67 -13.77 14.47
N LEU A 234 -6.90 -13.59 13.16
CA LEU A 234 -7.86 -12.63 12.64
C LEU A 234 -9.31 -13.02 12.96
N SER A 235 -9.65 -14.30 12.81
CA SER A 235 -10.95 -14.83 13.22
C SER A 235 -11.19 -14.57 14.72
N THR A 236 -10.22 -14.90 15.57
CA THR A 236 -10.29 -14.63 17.02
C THR A 236 -10.43 -13.13 17.33
N LEU A 237 -9.67 -12.27 16.63
CA LEU A 237 -9.79 -10.82 16.79
C LEU A 237 -11.20 -10.32 16.43
N GLN A 238 -11.79 -10.85 15.36
CA GLN A 238 -13.15 -10.50 14.95
C GLN A 238 -14.17 -10.97 15.98
N HIS A 239 -14.07 -12.21 16.45
CA HIS A 239 -14.94 -12.75 17.51
C HIS A 239 -14.88 -11.92 18.79
N ARG A 240 -13.68 -11.50 19.23
CA ARG A 240 -13.54 -10.59 20.39
C ARG A 240 -14.28 -9.27 20.19
N ARG A 241 -14.27 -8.72 18.97
CA ARG A 241 -15.04 -7.50 18.66
C ARG A 241 -16.54 -7.72 18.66
N THR A 242 -16.98 -8.86 18.12
CA THR A 242 -18.39 -9.25 18.17
C THR A 242 -18.86 -9.39 19.62
N LEU A 243 -18.10 -10.07 20.48
CA LEU A 243 -18.41 -10.18 21.91
C LEU A 243 -18.49 -8.81 22.60
N SER A 244 -17.50 -7.93 22.36
CA SER A 244 -17.53 -6.56 22.88
C SER A 244 -18.79 -5.81 22.43
N TYR A 245 -19.18 -5.96 21.17
CA TYR A 245 -20.38 -5.34 20.62
C TYR A 245 -21.64 -5.91 21.29
N LEU A 246 -21.77 -7.23 21.39
CA LEU A 246 -22.92 -7.91 22.02
C LEU A 246 -23.08 -7.51 23.49
N ILE A 247 -21.99 -7.42 24.25
CA ILE A 247 -22.00 -6.91 25.63
C ILE A 247 -22.48 -5.46 25.66
N ASN A 248 -21.96 -4.61 24.77
CA ASN A 248 -22.40 -3.22 24.74
C ASN A 248 -23.89 -3.08 24.37
N VAL A 249 -24.39 -3.91 23.46
CA VAL A 249 -25.81 -3.94 23.09
C VAL A 249 -26.69 -4.36 24.27
N LYS A 250 -26.25 -5.34 25.06
CA LYS A 250 -27.01 -5.85 26.21
C LYS A 250 -27.08 -4.86 27.38
N TYR A 251 -25.98 -4.18 27.70
CA TYR A 251 -25.86 -3.41 28.94
C TYR A 251 -25.96 -1.88 28.78
N PHE A 252 -25.93 -1.32 27.56
CA PHE A 252 -26.10 0.12 27.36
C PHE A 252 -27.49 0.47 26.82
N GLU A 253 -28.26 1.21 27.62
CA GLU A 253 -29.69 1.54 27.43
C GLU A 253 -30.00 2.49 26.24
N ASN A 254 -29.00 3.12 25.61
CA ASN A 254 -29.21 4.15 24.59
C ASN A 254 -29.32 3.64 23.14
N ILE A 255 -29.47 2.33 22.93
CA ILE A 255 -29.64 1.76 21.59
C ILE A 255 -31.15 1.62 21.35
N GLU A 256 -31.78 2.73 20.97
CA GLU A 256 -33.20 2.80 20.57
C GLU A 256 -33.50 1.92 19.32
N GLU A 257 -32.48 1.37 18.67
CA GLU A 257 -32.59 0.55 17.48
C GLU A 257 -32.28 -0.93 17.78
N LYS A 258 -33.36 -1.71 17.98
CA LYS A 258 -33.39 -3.19 18.03
C LYS A 258 -32.72 -3.82 19.24
N THR A 259 -33.47 -3.91 20.34
CA THR A 259 -33.19 -4.87 21.41
C THR A 259 -33.25 -6.30 20.84
N MET A 260 -32.09 -6.95 20.78
CA MET A 260 -31.98 -8.38 20.53
C MET A 260 -32.63 -9.12 21.71
N SER A 261 -33.39 -10.20 21.46
CA SER A 261 -33.96 -10.98 22.56
C SER A 261 -32.84 -11.68 23.34
N ASP A 262 -33.07 -11.99 24.62
CA ASP A 262 -32.07 -12.67 25.45
C ASP A 262 -31.72 -14.06 24.88
N GLU A 263 -32.68 -14.75 24.28
CA GLU A 263 -32.45 -16.04 23.61
C GLU A 263 -31.50 -15.88 22.43
N ALA A 264 -31.77 -14.92 21.53
CA ALA A 264 -30.93 -14.66 20.37
C ALA A 264 -29.53 -14.17 20.78
N TRP A 265 -29.44 -13.41 21.87
CA TRP A 265 -28.15 -12.97 22.42
C TRP A 265 -27.35 -14.15 22.97
N ASN A 266 -27.98 -15.02 23.76
CA ASN A 266 -27.33 -16.20 24.31
C ASN A 266 -26.85 -17.14 23.20
N GLU A 267 -27.69 -17.45 22.20
CA GLU A 267 -27.32 -18.30 21.06
C GLU A 267 -26.07 -17.78 20.33
N LEU A 268 -25.99 -16.47 20.06
CA LEU A 268 -24.83 -15.85 19.41
C LEU A 268 -23.57 -15.90 20.28
N ILE A 269 -23.71 -15.73 21.60
CA ILE A 269 -22.58 -15.86 22.52
C ILE A 269 -22.08 -17.31 22.52
N GLU A 270 -22.99 -18.29 22.66
CA GLU A 270 -22.67 -19.71 22.65
C GLU A 270 -21.88 -20.08 21.39
N GLU A 271 -22.36 -19.68 20.21
CA GLU A 271 -21.70 -19.96 18.92
C GLU A 271 -20.25 -19.44 18.88
N ILE A 272 -20.00 -18.26 19.46
CA ILE A 272 -18.68 -17.62 19.41
C ILE A 272 -17.69 -18.23 20.41
N ILE A 273 -18.14 -18.56 21.62
CA ILE A 273 -17.25 -19.00 22.71
C ILE A 273 -17.07 -20.52 22.77
N LEU A 274 -17.96 -21.29 22.14
CA LEU A 274 -17.93 -22.75 22.17
C LEU A 274 -16.62 -23.28 21.55
N GLY A 275 -15.89 -24.09 22.33
CA GLY A 275 -14.65 -24.72 21.87
C GLY A 275 -13.43 -23.81 21.82
N ASN A 276 -13.54 -22.53 22.21
CA ASN A 276 -12.40 -21.60 22.26
C ASN A 276 -12.24 -20.97 23.65
N ASN A 277 -11.32 -21.53 24.45
CA ASN A 277 -11.11 -21.10 25.82
C ASN A 277 -10.71 -19.62 25.94
N ASP A 278 -9.87 -19.11 25.03
CA ASP A 278 -9.42 -17.71 25.05
C ASP A 278 -10.58 -16.73 24.82
N LEU A 279 -11.57 -17.12 24.00
CA LEU A 279 -12.77 -16.33 23.77
C LEU A 279 -13.74 -16.43 24.94
N SER A 280 -13.91 -17.61 25.55
CA SER A 280 -14.74 -17.74 26.74
C SER A 280 -14.17 -16.94 27.92
N ASP A 281 -12.85 -17.00 28.15
CA ASP A 281 -12.19 -16.21 29.20
C ASP A 281 -12.39 -14.71 28.98
N TYR A 282 -12.17 -14.25 27.75
CA TYR A 282 -12.39 -12.86 27.39
C TYR A 282 -13.85 -12.42 27.57
N PHE A 283 -14.82 -13.29 27.27
CA PHE A 283 -16.23 -13.01 27.49
C PHE A 283 -16.57 -12.88 28.99
N ILE A 284 -16.03 -13.77 29.83
CA ILE A 284 -16.19 -13.67 31.29
C ILE A 284 -15.57 -12.36 31.81
N GLU A 285 -14.37 -11.98 31.35
CA GLU A 285 -13.76 -10.68 31.69
C GLU A 285 -14.70 -9.52 31.36
N LEU A 286 -15.35 -9.54 30.19
CA LEU A 286 -16.31 -8.50 29.80
C LEU A 286 -17.54 -8.44 30.71
N LEU A 287 -18.03 -9.57 31.22
CA LEU A 287 -19.16 -9.61 32.16
C LEU A 287 -18.76 -9.10 33.54
N VAL A 288 -17.54 -9.44 34.00
CA VAL A 288 -16.98 -8.93 35.25
C VAL A 288 -16.83 -7.40 35.17
N ASP A 289 -16.37 -6.86 34.05
CA ASP A 289 -16.29 -5.40 33.81
C ASP A 289 -17.66 -4.69 33.85
N LYS A 290 -18.77 -5.43 33.77
CA LYS A 290 -20.15 -4.94 33.89
C LYS A 290 -20.77 -5.19 35.27
N ASP A 291 -20.01 -5.75 36.21
CA ASP A 291 -20.47 -6.15 37.54
C ASP A 291 -21.67 -7.13 37.54
N ASP A 292 -21.89 -7.88 36.45
CA ASP A 292 -22.98 -8.87 36.34
C ASP A 292 -22.53 -10.25 36.85
N ILE A 293 -22.41 -10.34 38.17
CA ILE A 293 -22.00 -11.57 38.88
C ILE A 293 -22.93 -12.75 38.59
N VAL A 294 -24.23 -12.49 38.38
CA VAL A 294 -25.21 -13.55 38.11
C VAL A 294 -24.94 -14.18 36.75
N ALA A 295 -24.72 -13.37 35.71
CA ALA A 295 -24.36 -13.85 34.39
C ALA A 295 -23.00 -14.58 34.42
N VAL A 296 -22.00 -14.05 35.13
CA VAL A 296 -20.69 -14.70 35.27
C VAL A 296 -20.84 -16.13 35.81
N ARG A 297 -21.60 -16.32 36.90
CA ARG A 297 -21.81 -17.65 37.50
C ARG A 297 -22.53 -18.60 36.56
N TYR A 298 -23.56 -18.11 35.85
CA TYR A 298 -24.29 -18.89 34.87
C TYR A 298 -23.37 -19.40 33.76
N TRP A 299 -22.58 -18.51 33.13
CA TRP A 299 -21.74 -18.84 31.99
C TRP A 299 -20.55 -19.73 32.37
N ILE A 300 -19.98 -19.57 33.56
CA ILE A 300 -18.94 -20.49 34.06
C ILE A 300 -19.48 -21.90 34.25
N ALA A 301 -20.68 -22.02 34.83
CA ALA A 301 -21.34 -23.31 35.00
C ALA A 301 -21.66 -23.94 33.64
N TRP A 302 -22.18 -23.16 32.68
CA TRP A 302 -22.45 -23.62 31.31
C TRP A 302 -21.18 -24.09 30.58
N LEU A 303 -20.07 -23.37 30.74
CA LEU A 303 -18.75 -23.73 30.19
C LEU A 303 -18.08 -24.91 30.92
N ASN A 304 -18.69 -25.46 31.97
CA ASN A 304 -18.11 -26.49 32.86
C ASN A 304 -16.72 -26.10 33.40
N ARG A 305 -16.51 -24.81 33.70
CA ARG A 305 -15.23 -24.33 34.24
C ARG A 305 -15.19 -24.44 35.77
N PRO A 306 -14.03 -24.73 36.37
CA PRO A 306 -13.91 -24.81 37.82
C PRO A 306 -14.15 -23.45 38.48
N GLU A 307 -14.96 -23.38 39.54
CA GLU A 307 -15.30 -22.13 40.24
C GLU A 307 -14.07 -21.36 40.79
N TYR A 308 -12.90 -22.01 40.95
CA TYR A 308 -11.68 -21.37 41.45
C TYR A 308 -10.98 -20.43 40.44
N THR A 309 -11.45 -20.33 39.19
CA THR A 309 -10.92 -19.37 38.20
C THR A 309 -11.53 -17.97 38.34
N LEU A 310 -12.43 -17.78 39.30
CA LEU A 310 -13.05 -16.51 39.60
C LEU A 310 -12.08 -15.57 40.36
N PRO A 311 -12.10 -14.26 40.09
CA PRO A 311 -11.53 -13.29 41.01
C PRO A 311 -12.16 -13.46 42.41
N PRO A 312 -11.41 -13.28 43.51
CA PRO A 312 -11.85 -13.62 44.87
C PRO A 312 -13.05 -12.81 45.42
N TRP A 313 -13.68 -11.96 44.60
CA TRP A 313 -14.85 -11.14 44.94
C TRP A 313 -16.13 -11.54 44.18
N VAL A 314 -16.12 -12.69 43.50
CA VAL A 314 -17.30 -13.37 42.92
C VAL A 314 -17.70 -14.55 43.80
#